data_AF-A0A1Q7UA68-F1
#
_entry.id   AF-A0A1Q7UA68-F1
#
_cell.length_a   1.000
_cell.length_b   1.000
_cell.length_c   1.000
_cell.angle_alpha   90.00
_cell.angle_beta   90.00
_cell.angle_gamma   90.00
#
_symmetry.space_group_name_H-M   'P 1'
#
loop_
_entity.id
_entity.type
_entity.pdbx_description
1 polymer ?
#
loop_
_entity_poly.entity_id
_entity_poly.type
_entity_poly.pdbx_seq_one_letter_code
_entity_poly.pdbx_strand_id
1 'polypeptide(L)'
;MSGRTGESLRRTEAEIAAEKAATLGRAGERLEEALRLARAALARLDAADGSEERRQRLAEYERVRERAAHERLILIIQREAVGLRQHRVVDQQFPEPPRRS
;
A
#
# COMPACT_ATOMS: atom_id res chain seq x y z
N MET A 1 -34.89 8.07 -29.44
CA MET A 1 -34.66 7.15 -28.30
C MET A 1 -33.18 6.90 -27.97
N SER A 2 -32.22 7.27 -28.81
CA SER A 2 -30.77 7.04 -28.61
C SER A 2 -30.12 7.83 -27.44
N GLY A 3 -30.66 9.00 -27.07
CA GLY A 3 -30.07 9.84 -26.00
C GLY A 3 -30.13 9.28 -24.58
N ARG A 4 -31.20 8.53 -24.23
CA ARG A 4 -31.36 7.93 -22.89
C ARG A 4 -30.35 6.82 -22.62
N THR A 5 -30.08 5.97 -23.62
CA THR A 5 -29.12 4.88 -23.50
C THR A 5 -27.69 5.39 -23.34
N GLY A 6 -27.33 6.48 -24.05
CA GLY A 6 -26.03 7.12 -23.93
C GLY A 6 -25.81 7.80 -22.57
N GLU A 7 -26.86 8.36 -21.96
CA GLU A 7 -26.78 8.94 -20.61
C GLU A 7 -26.61 7.88 -19.53
N SER A 8 -27.38 6.79 -19.59
CA SER A 8 -27.23 5.66 -18.66
C SER A 8 -25.83 5.03 -18.75
N LEU A 9 -25.31 4.85 -19.96
CA LEU A 9 -23.96 4.30 -20.15
C LEU A 9 -22.88 5.18 -19.48
N ARG A 10 -22.92 6.50 -19.73
CA ARG A 10 -21.97 7.43 -19.10
C ARG A 10 -22.05 7.43 -17.58
N ARG A 11 -23.27 7.30 -17.02
CA ARG A 11 -23.46 7.20 -15.56
C ARG A 11 -22.79 5.95 -15.00
N THR A 12 -23.01 4.80 -15.64
CA THR A 12 -22.39 3.54 -15.24
C THR A 12 -20.87 3.59 -15.36
N GLU A 13 -20.32 4.17 -16.43
CA GLU A 13 -18.88 4.36 -16.57
C GLU A 13 -18.29 5.23 -15.45
N ALA A 14 -18.98 6.32 -15.07
CA ALA A 14 -18.58 7.19 -13.99
C ALA A 14 -18.61 6.47 -12.62
N GLU A 15 -19.63 5.66 -12.36
CA GLU A 15 -19.73 4.84 -11.14
C GLU A 15 -18.58 3.83 -11.05
N ILE A 16 -18.28 3.12 -12.14
CA ILE A 16 -17.16 2.17 -12.21
C ILE A 16 -15.82 2.90 -11.97
N ALA A 17 -15.63 4.08 -12.56
CA ALA A 17 -14.42 4.87 -12.36
C ALA A 17 -14.27 5.32 -10.89
N ALA A 18 -15.36 5.76 -10.26
CA ALA A 18 -15.38 6.16 -8.86
C ALA A 18 -15.04 5.00 -7.93
N GLU A 19 -15.60 3.81 -8.18
CA GLU A 19 -15.32 2.62 -7.37
C GLU A 19 -13.85 2.15 -7.49
N LYS A 20 -13.30 2.17 -8.71
CA LYS A 20 -11.88 1.91 -8.97
C LYS A 20 -10.99 2.88 -8.21
N ALA A 21 -11.29 4.18 -8.30
CA ALA A 21 -10.55 5.23 -7.61
C ALA A 21 -10.60 5.03 -6.08
N ALA A 22 -11.78 4.76 -5.52
CA ALA A 22 -11.95 4.51 -4.09
C ALA A 22 -11.17 3.26 -3.62
N THR A 23 -11.16 2.19 -4.42
CA THR A 23 -10.42 0.96 -4.10
C THR A 23 -8.91 1.18 -4.11
N LEU A 24 -8.40 1.93 -5.10
CA LEU A 24 -7.00 2.33 -5.15
C LEU A 24 -6.61 3.24 -3.98
N GLY A 25 -7.46 4.22 -3.66
CA GLY A 25 -7.25 5.13 -2.52
C GLY A 25 -7.10 4.36 -1.21
N ARG A 26 -8.05 3.47 -0.90
CA ARG A 26 -7.98 2.61 0.29
C ARG A 26 -6.75 1.69 0.31
N ALA A 27 -6.27 1.23 -0.84
CA ALA A 27 -5.04 0.43 -0.92
C ALA A 27 -3.79 1.27 -0.62
N GLY A 28 -3.74 2.51 -1.13
CA GLY A 28 -2.70 3.48 -0.81
C GLY A 28 -2.65 3.81 0.68
N GLU A 29 -3.79 4.16 1.27
CA GLU A 29 -3.91 4.47 2.72
C GLU A 29 -3.41 3.32 3.60
N ARG A 30 -3.75 2.06 3.26
CA ARG A 30 -3.27 0.88 3.97
C ARG A 30 -1.74 0.70 3.87
N LEU A 31 -1.17 0.96 2.69
CA LEU A 31 0.27 0.92 2.49
C LEU A 31 0.98 2.02 3.29
N GLU A 32 0.47 3.25 3.25
CA GLU A 32 1.02 4.38 3.98
C GLU A 32 1.04 4.11 5.48
N GLU A 33 -0.05 3.58 6.02
CA GLU A 33 -0.13 3.19 7.43
C GLU A 33 0.87 2.09 7.78
N ALA A 34 0.96 1.03 6.95
CA ALA A 34 1.92 -0.04 7.18
C ALA A 34 3.38 0.46 7.15
N LEU A 35 3.71 1.37 6.23
CA LEU A 35 5.03 2.00 6.16
C LEU A 35 5.30 2.91 7.36
N ARG A 36 4.30 3.65 7.84
CA ARG A 36 4.41 4.47 9.05
C ARG A 36 4.72 3.61 10.27
N LEU A 37 4.01 2.49 10.42
CA LEU A 37 4.26 1.52 11.49
C LEU A 37 5.65 0.88 11.39
N ALA A 38 6.08 0.51 10.17
CA ALA A 38 7.41 -0.05 9.93
C ALA A 38 8.53 0.94 10.31
N ARG A 39 8.40 2.22 9.94
CA ARG A 39 9.34 3.28 10.36
C ARG A 39 9.38 3.45 11.87
N ALA A 40 8.22 3.45 12.53
CA ALA A 40 8.15 3.57 13.99
C ALA A 40 8.73 2.35 14.73
N ALA A 41 8.51 1.14 14.21
CA ALA A 41 9.13 -0.07 14.74
C ALA A 41 10.64 -0.08 14.52
N LEU A 42 11.10 0.41 13.37
CA LEU A 42 12.53 0.51 13.08
C LEU A 42 13.22 1.48 14.03
N ALA A 43 12.65 2.65 14.27
CA ALA A 43 13.19 3.61 15.23
C ALA A 43 13.30 3.02 16.66
N ARG A 44 12.31 2.22 17.07
CA ARG A 44 12.35 1.52 18.37
C ARG A 44 13.40 0.41 18.41
N LEU A 45 13.61 -0.30 17.31
CA LEU A 45 14.69 -1.28 17.18
C LEU A 45 16.06 -0.62 17.25
N ASP A 46 16.25 0.50 16.55
CA ASP A 46 17.51 1.25 16.52
C ASP A 46 17.85 1.87 17.88
N ALA A 47 16.84 2.16 18.71
CA ALA A 47 16.99 2.67 20.08
C ALA A 47 17.02 1.57 21.17
N ALA A 48 16.89 0.30 20.81
CA ALA A 48 16.82 -0.79 21.79
C ALA A 48 18.20 -1.09 22.39
N ASP A 49 18.27 -1.09 23.72
CA ASP A 49 19.48 -1.44 24.46
C ASP A 49 19.40 -2.87 25.00
N GLY A 50 20.48 -3.62 24.84
CA GLY A 50 20.56 -5.01 25.30
C GLY A 50 19.98 -6.03 24.31
N SER A 51 20.48 -7.27 24.43
CA SER A 51 20.28 -8.29 23.40
C SER A 51 18.86 -8.86 23.36
N GLU A 52 18.17 -8.94 24.50
CA GLU A 52 16.80 -9.47 24.58
C GLU A 52 15.77 -8.47 24.03
N GLU A 53 15.84 -7.20 24.44
CA GLU A 53 14.95 -6.17 23.89
C GLU A 53 15.16 -6.03 22.39
N ARG A 54 16.42 -5.98 21.92
CA ARG A 54 16.73 -5.91 20.49
C ARG A 54 16.12 -7.09 19.71
N ARG A 55 16.15 -8.32 20.24
CA ARG A 55 15.50 -9.49 19.62
C ARG A 55 13.98 -9.30 19.49
N GLN A 56 13.33 -8.83 20.55
CA GLN A 56 11.88 -8.61 20.55
C GLN A 56 11.48 -7.50 19.57
N ARG A 57 12.23 -6.39 19.53
CA ARG A 57 12.01 -5.29 18.58
C ARG A 57 12.29 -5.70 17.14
N LEU A 58 13.27 -6.56 16.90
CA LEU A 58 13.54 -7.09 15.57
C LEU A 58 12.38 -7.93 15.06
N ALA A 59 11.82 -8.80 15.91
CA ALA A 59 10.63 -9.58 15.55
C ALA A 59 9.40 -8.70 15.30
N GLU A 60 9.22 -7.63 16.09
CA GLU A 60 8.17 -6.63 15.84
C GLU A 60 8.36 -5.93 14.50
N TYR A 61 9.58 -5.49 14.21
CA TYR A 61 9.95 -4.82 12.96
C TYR A 61 9.71 -5.72 11.73
N GLU A 62 10.15 -6.97 11.75
CA GLU A 62 9.95 -7.88 10.61
C GLU A 62 8.47 -8.09 10.31
N ARG A 63 7.62 -8.25 11.33
CA ARG A 63 6.16 -8.40 11.11
C ARG A 63 5.55 -7.19 10.39
N VAL A 64 5.88 -5.98 10.81
CA VAL A 64 5.33 -4.76 10.18
C VAL A 64 5.97 -4.48 8.82
N ARG A 65 7.23 -4.88 8.61
CA ARG A 65 7.91 -4.82 7.32
C ARG A 65 7.27 -5.77 6.30
N GLU A 66 6.98 -7.01 6.69
CA GLU A 66 6.25 -7.97 5.85
C GLU A 66 4.85 -7.46 5.51
N ARG A 67 4.15 -6.86 6.49
CA ARG A 67 2.85 -6.22 6.24
C ARG A 67 2.95 -5.10 5.21
N ALA A 68 3.96 -4.24 5.28
CA ALA A 68 4.18 -3.18 4.31
C ALA A 68 4.47 -3.74 2.90
N ALA A 69 5.28 -4.80 2.80
CA ALA A 69 5.53 -5.48 1.53
C ALA A 69 4.24 -6.08 0.93
N HIS A 70 3.39 -6.67 1.78
CA HIS A 70 2.11 -7.23 1.38
C HIS A 70 1.13 -6.16 0.86
N GLU A 71 0.95 -5.06 1.58
CA GLU A 71 0.07 -3.97 1.13
C GLU A 71 0.60 -3.29 -0.14
N ARG A 72 1.92 -3.23 -0.32
CA ARG A 72 2.54 -2.74 -1.55
C ARG A 72 2.23 -3.64 -2.74
N LEU A 73 2.29 -4.97 -2.57
CA LEU A 73 1.87 -5.93 -3.59
C LEU A 73 0.38 -5.77 -3.93
N ILE A 74 -0.49 -5.58 -2.94
CA ILE A 74 -1.92 -5.33 -3.17
C ILE A 74 -2.12 -4.07 -4.02
N LEU A 75 -1.43 -2.97 -3.69
CA LEU A 75 -1.53 -1.73 -4.46
C LEU A 75 -1.11 -1.94 -5.93
N ILE A 76 -0.03 -2.68 -6.16
CA ILE A 76 0.44 -3.03 -7.50
C ILE A 76 -0.64 -3.81 -8.28
N ILE A 77 -1.21 -4.85 -7.68
CA ILE A 77 -2.26 -5.67 -8.31
C ILE A 77 -3.48 -4.81 -8.67
N GLN A 78 -3.93 -3.93 -7.76
CA GLN A 78 -5.06 -3.04 -8.01
C GLN A 78 -4.77 -2.04 -9.15
N ARG A 79 -3.54 -1.54 -9.23
CA ARG A 79 -3.10 -0.66 -10.33
C ARG A 79 -3.10 -1.41 -11.67
N GLU A 80 -2.60 -2.63 -11.72
CA GLU A 80 -2.62 -3.45 -12.93
C GLU A 80 -4.04 -3.74 -13.41
N ALA A 81 -4.96 -4.02 -12.48
CA ALA A 81 -6.37 -4.30 -12.77
C ALA A 81 -7.09 -3.12 -13.44
N VAL A 82 -6.61 -1.88 -13.25
CA VAL A 82 -7.12 -0.68 -13.91
C VAL A 82 -6.26 -0.19 -15.08
N GLY A 83 -5.24 -0.95 -15.47
CA GLY A 83 -4.37 -0.66 -16.62
C GLY A 83 -3.08 0.11 -16.32
N LEU A 84 -2.77 0.40 -15.05
CA LEU A 84 -1.59 1.16 -14.61
C LEU A 84 -0.38 0.23 -14.34
N ARG A 85 0.14 -0.41 -15.38
CA ARG A 85 1.16 -1.48 -15.31
C ARG A 85 2.60 -1.02 -15.06
N GLN A 86 2.86 0.29 -14.99
CA GLN A 86 4.20 0.81 -14.71
C GLN A 86 4.35 1.09 -13.21
N HIS A 87 5.22 0.32 -12.54
CA HIS A 87 5.36 0.33 -11.08
C HIS A 87 6.48 1.25 -10.57
N ARG A 88 7.32 1.81 -11.46
CA ARG A 88 8.43 2.68 -11.07
C ARG A 88 8.02 3.82 -10.13
N VAL A 89 6.83 4.40 -10.35
CA VAL A 89 6.30 5.46 -9.48
C VAL A 89 5.95 4.95 -8.08
N VAL A 90 5.47 3.70 -7.97
CA VAL A 90 5.19 3.07 -6.68
C VAL A 90 6.49 2.83 -5.93
N ASP A 91 7.53 2.36 -6.62
CA ASP A 91 8.85 2.11 -6.01
C ASP A 91 9.48 3.40 -5.47
N GLN A 92 9.30 4.50 -6.19
CA GLN A 92 9.82 5.81 -5.82
C GLN A 92 9.04 6.44 -4.66
N GLN A 93 7.71 6.33 -4.66
CA GLN A 93 6.85 6.92 -3.62
C GLN A 93 6.79 6.08 -2.34
N PHE A 94 6.87 4.75 -2.49
CA PHE A 94 6.69 3.79 -1.42
C PHE A 94 7.86 2.79 -1.38
N PRO A 95 9.07 3.26 -1.03
CA PRO A 95 10.23 2.38 -0.93
C PRO A 95 10.03 1.32 0.16
N GLU A 96 10.50 0.10 -0.09
CA GLU A 96 10.44 -0.98 0.89
C GLU A 96 11.28 -0.67 2.14
N PRO A 97 10.80 -0.98 3.35
CA PRO A 97 11.62 -0.85 4.56
C PRO A 97 12.86 -1.79 4.50
N PRO A 98 14.04 -1.31 4.97
CA PRO A 98 15.29 -2.05 4.85
C PRO A 98 15.28 -3.36 5.64
N ARG A 99 15.97 -4.39 5.17
CA ARG A 99 16.18 -5.61 5.97
C ARG A 99 17.15 -5.32 7.12
N ARG A 100 16.96 -5.96 8.27
CA ARG A 100 17.86 -5.86 9.44
C ARG A 100 18.30 -7.28 9.86
N SER A 101 19.53 -7.39 10.35
CA SER A 101 20.12 -8.61 10.93
C SER A 101 20.35 -8.48 12.44
#